data_AF-A0A0M4M4A9-F1
#
_entry.id   AF-A0A0M4M4A9-F1
#
_cell.length_a   1.000
_cell.length_b   1.000
_cell.length_c   1.000
_cell.angle_alpha   90.00
_cell.angle_beta   90.00
_cell.angle_gamma   90.00
#
_symmetry.space_group_name_H-M   'P 1'
#
loop_
_entity.id
_entity.type
_entity.pdbx_description
1 polymer ?
#
loop_
_entity_poly.entity_id
_entity_poly.type
_entity_poly.pdbx_seq_one_letter_code
_entity_poly.pdbx_strand_id
1 'polypeptide(L)'
;MKKLLVLLFSLLLSFNSHAEWFRVGESTAGYVAYYEIDTVKEHGGYVYYWVMLDYLIPTEDGDMSASRYLQGECEVGRVKTLSMIFYKQPMGKGESETYNPPPEWDYPAPGSLLGVTTNYVCNYLNQDG
;
A
#
# COMPACT_ATOMS: atom_id res chain seq x y z
N MET A 1 -18.70 27.79 29.69
CA MET A 1 -18.15 26.42 29.59
C MET A 1 -18.56 25.67 28.32
N LYS A 2 -19.63 26.04 27.60
CA LYS A 2 -20.03 25.37 26.34
C LYS A 2 -19.09 25.63 25.15
N LYS A 3 -18.51 26.84 25.04
CA LYS A 3 -17.56 27.21 23.96
C LYS A 3 -16.22 26.47 24.05
N LEU A 4 -15.75 26.19 25.27
CA LEU A 4 -14.50 25.44 25.50
C LEU A 4 -14.66 23.96 25.08
N LEU A 5 -15.86 23.41 25.29
CA LEU A 5 -16.19 22.02 24.93
C LEU A 5 -16.24 21.81 23.42
N VAL A 6 -16.73 22.80 22.67
CA VAL A 6 -16.73 22.78 21.20
C VAL A 6 -15.31 22.85 20.65
N LEU A 7 -14.44 23.68 21.23
CA LEU A 7 -13.02 23.77 20.86
C LEU A 7 -12.26 22.47 21.12
N LEU A 8 -12.51 21.81 22.26
CA LEU A 8 -11.94 20.49 22.55
C LEU A 8 -12.40 19.43 21.54
N PHE A 9 -13.68 19.44 21.16
CA PHE A 9 -14.24 18.48 20.21
C PHE A 9 -13.62 18.63 18.80
N SER A 10 -13.35 19.87 18.36
CA SER A 10 -12.66 20.14 17.09
C SER A 10 -11.21 19.65 17.07
N LEU A 11 -10.50 19.70 18.21
CA LEU A 11 -9.13 19.19 18.36
C LEU A 11 -9.06 17.65 18.38
N LEU A 12 -10.12 16.98 18.81
CA LEU A 12 -10.20 15.51 18.78
C LEU A 12 -10.53 14.99 17.37
N LEU A 13 -11.30 15.74 16.57
CA LEU A 13 -11.56 15.39 15.16
C LEU A 13 -10.34 15.59 14.25
N SER A 14 -9.29 16.22 14.75
CA SER A 14 -8.00 16.38 14.06
C SER A 14 -7.01 15.26 14.37
N PHE A 15 -7.43 14.17 15.03
CA PHE A 15 -6.71 12.90 14.99
C PHE A 15 -6.79 12.34 13.57
N ASN A 16 -5.84 12.83 12.78
CA ASN A 16 -5.43 12.41 11.48
C ASN A 16 -5.90 11.01 11.08
N SER A 17 -6.80 10.95 10.10
CA SER A 17 -6.95 9.81 9.19
C SER A 17 -5.69 9.72 8.32
N HIS A 18 -4.54 9.46 8.93
CA HIS A 18 -3.35 9.08 8.20
C HIS A 18 -3.39 7.57 8.04
N ALA A 19 -3.47 7.14 6.79
CA ALA A 19 -3.03 5.84 6.34
C ALA A 19 -1.80 5.37 7.14
N GLU A 20 -1.96 4.35 7.98
CA GLU A 20 -0.82 3.76 8.70
C GLU A 20 -0.18 2.71 7.81
N TRP A 21 1.00 3.05 7.27
CA TRP A 21 1.80 2.15 6.45
C TRP A 21 2.61 1.20 7.34
N PHE A 22 2.30 -0.08 7.28
CA PHE A 22 3.00 -1.13 8.00
C PHE A 22 4.22 -1.62 7.21
N ARG A 23 5.40 -1.57 7.82
CA ARG A 23 6.65 -2.03 7.20
C ARG A 23 6.64 -3.55 7.02
N VAL A 24 6.84 -4.00 5.78
CA VAL A 24 7.02 -5.41 5.43
C VAL A 24 8.47 -5.82 5.60
N GLY A 25 9.38 -5.06 4.97
CA GLY A 25 10.79 -5.43 4.88
C GLY A 25 11.54 -4.63 3.83
N GLU A 26 12.84 -4.89 3.75
CA GLU A 26 13.74 -4.27 2.78
C GLU A 26 14.12 -5.27 1.69
N SER A 27 14.13 -4.80 0.45
CA SER A 27 14.46 -5.57 -0.74
C SER A 27 15.95 -5.50 -1.02
N THR A 28 16.53 -6.58 -1.51
CA THR A 28 17.87 -6.56 -2.10
C THR A 28 17.95 -5.67 -3.34
N ALA A 29 16.81 -5.30 -3.93
CA ALA A 29 16.70 -4.34 -5.03
C ALA A 29 16.68 -2.87 -4.57
N GLY A 30 16.90 -2.58 -3.28
CA GLY A 30 17.14 -1.22 -2.80
C GLY A 30 15.89 -0.41 -2.49
N TYR A 31 14.87 -1.05 -1.92
CA TYR A 31 13.66 -0.35 -1.44
C TYR A 31 13.10 -1.01 -0.18
N VAL A 32 12.37 -0.25 0.62
CA VAL A 32 11.57 -0.74 1.74
C VAL A 32 10.12 -0.82 1.31
N ALA A 33 9.48 -1.97 1.52
CA ALA A 33 8.06 -2.15 1.22
C ALA A 33 7.20 -1.95 2.46
N TYR A 34 6.04 -1.32 2.25
CA TYR A 34 4.99 -1.15 3.24
C TYR A 34 3.63 -1.50 2.65
N TYR A 35 2.66 -1.83 3.50
CA TYR A 35 1.26 -2.05 3.11
C TYR A 35 0.32 -1.31 4.06
N GLU A 36 -0.91 -1.05 3.62
CA GLU A 36 -1.92 -0.35 4.40
C GLU A 36 -3.17 -1.23 4.51
N ILE A 37 -3.38 -1.82 5.70
CA ILE A 37 -4.45 -2.81 5.89
C ILE A 37 -5.86 -2.20 5.80
N ASP A 38 -6.03 -0.97 6.27
CA ASP A 38 -7.33 -0.29 6.29
C ASP A 38 -7.89 0.01 4.89
N THR A 39 -7.05 -0.10 3.86
CA THR A 39 -7.45 0.08 2.45
C THR A 39 -7.81 -1.21 1.75
N VAL A 40 -7.61 -2.36 2.41
CA VAL A 40 -7.91 -3.67 1.83
C VAL A 40 -9.40 -3.79 1.59
N LYS A 41 -9.78 -4.20 0.37
CA LYS A 41 -11.17 -4.43 -0.02
C LYS A 41 -11.30 -5.81 -0.62
N GLU A 42 -12.40 -6.49 -0.28
CA GLU A 42 -12.78 -7.74 -0.94
C GLU A 42 -13.98 -7.49 -1.86
N HIS A 43 -13.88 -7.98 -3.10
CA HIS A 43 -15.00 -7.94 -4.04
C HIS A 43 -14.88 -9.03 -5.09
N GLY A 44 -15.94 -9.82 -5.26
CA GLY A 44 -16.04 -10.80 -6.34
C GLY A 44 -14.98 -11.91 -6.29
N GLY A 45 -14.55 -12.32 -5.10
CA GLY A 45 -13.50 -13.33 -4.91
C GLY A 45 -12.06 -12.81 -5.06
N TYR A 46 -11.89 -11.49 -5.19
CA TYR A 46 -10.59 -10.85 -5.27
C TYR A 46 -10.37 -9.90 -4.10
N VAL A 47 -9.10 -9.71 -3.77
CA VAL A 47 -8.64 -8.74 -2.79
C VAL A 47 -7.96 -7.56 -3.49
N TYR A 48 -8.19 -6.36 -3.01
CA TYR A 48 -7.63 -5.14 -3.57
C TYR A 48 -6.92 -4.36 -2.48
N TYR A 49 -5.68 -3.97 -2.72
CA TYR A 49 -4.84 -3.38 -1.68
C TYR A 49 -3.71 -2.54 -2.26
N TRP A 50 -3.18 -1.65 -1.41
CA TRP A 50 -2.03 -0.80 -1.75
C TRP A 50 -0.74 -1.31 -1.14
N VAL A 51 0.35 -1.14 -1.87
CA VAL A 51 1.73 -1.35 -1.41
C VAL A 51 2.55 -0.12 -1.71
N MET A 52 3.27 0.40 -0.72
CA MET A 52 4.24 1.49 -0.87
C MET A 52 5.64 0.91 -1.00
N LEU A 53 6.41 1.42 -1.94
CA LEU A 53 7.83 1.13 -2.14
C LEU A 53 8.59 2.43 -1.88
N ASP A 54 9.42 2.46 -0.85
CA ASP A 54 10.28 3.60 -0.53
C ASP A 54 11.70 3.29 -0.99
N TYR A 55 12.18 3.96 -2.04
CA TYR A 55 13.47 3.65 -2.64
C TYR A 55 14.62 4.22 -1.80
N LEU A 56 15.67 3.42 -1.58
CA LEU A 56 16.84 3.86 -0.81
C LEU A 56 17.65 4.94 -1.55
N ILE A 57 17.59 4.92 -2.88
CA ILE A 57 18.15 5.93 -3.77
C ILE A 57 17.10 6.24 -4.87
N PRO A 58 17.12 7.45 -5.46
CA PRO A 58 16.20 7.77 -6.55
C PRO A 58 16.34 6.82 -7.75
N THR A 59 15.24 6.56 -8.44
CA THR A 59 15.22 5.84 -9.74
C THR A 59 15.92 6.67 -10.84
N GLU A 60 16.09 6.09 -12.03
CA GLU A 60 16.61 6.83 -13.19
C GLU A 60 15.76 8.06 -13.54
N ASP A 61 14.44 7.98 -13.32
CA ASP A 61 13.49 9.08 -13.50
C ASP A 61 13.44 10.04 -12.30
N GLY A 62 14.24 9.79 -11.26
CA GLY A 62 14.32 10.61 -10.05
C GLY A 62 13.21 10.36 -9.04
N ASP A 63 12.46 9.26 -9.14
CA ASP A 63 11.43 8.90 -8.18
C ASP A 63 12.04 8.33 -6.91
N MET A 64 11.51 8.74 -5.77
CA MET A 64 12.00 8.33 -4.45
C MET A 64 11.03 7.36 -3.76
N SER A 65 9.77 7.29 -4.19
CA SER A 65 8.85 6.24 -3.75
C SER A 65 7.80 5.94 -4.81
N ALA A 66 7.09 4.81 -4.65
CA ALA A 66 5.97 4.44 -5.50
C ALA A 66 4.88 3.71 -4.72
N SER A 67 3.61 3.98 -5.06
CA SER A 67 2.45 3.21 -4.58
C SER A 67 1.95 2.30 -5.69
N ARG A 68 1.66 1.03 -5.39
CA ARG A 68 1.04 0.07 -6.32
C ARG A 68 -0.33 -0.32 -5.81
N TYR A 69 -1.34 -0.20 -6.67
CA TYR A 69 -2.67 -0.77 -6.43
C TYR A 69 -2.75 -2.14 -7.07
N LEU A 70 -3.01 -3.16 -6.26
CA LEU A 70 -2.97 -4.56 -6.65
C LEU A 70 -4.36 -5.18 -6.55
N GLN A 71 -4.67 -6.07 -7.49
CA GLN A 71 -5.72 -7.07 -7.38
C GLN A 71 -5.07 -8.43 -7.11
N GLY A 72 -5.46 -9.12 -6.06
CA GLY A 72 -4.99 -10.45 -5.69
C GLY A 72 -6.09 -11.50 -5.75
N GLU A 73 -5.71 -12.73 -6.06
CA GLU A 73 -6.56 -13.91 -5.99
C GLU A 73 -5.92 -14.91 -5.02
N CYS A 74 -6.40 -14.89 -3.79
CA CYS A 74 -5.75 -15.55 -2.66
C CYS A 74 -5.66 -17.07 -2.81
N GLU A 75 -6.68 -17.71 -3.39
CA GLU A 75 -6.71 -19.17 -3.59
C GLU A 75 -5.62 -19.65 -4.56
N VAL A 76 -5.26 -18.82 -5.54
CA VAL A 76 -4.25 -19.14 -6.57
C VAL A 76 -2.88 -18.56 -6.21
N GLY A 77 -2.82 -17.53 -5.35
CA GLY A 77 -1.59 -16.86 -4.97
C GLY A 77 -1.02 -15.98 -6.09
N ARG A 78 -1.88 -15.41 -6.94
CA ARG A 78 -1.49 -14.51 -8.03
C ARG A 78 -1.97 -13.09 -7.79
N VAL A 79 -1.25 -12.13 -8.36
CA VAL A 79 -1.57 -10.70 -8.24
C VAL A 79 -1.44 -10.00 -9.58
N LYS A 80 -2.09 -8.86 -9.71
CA LYS A 80 -2.07 -8.02 -10.89
C LYS A 80 -1.99 -6.58 -10.47
N THR A 81 -1.06 -5.83 -11.05
CA THR A 81 -0.95 -4.39 -10.80
C THR A 81 -1.97 -3.67 -11.66
N LEU A 82 -2.83 -2.88 -11.03
CA LEU A 82 -3.87 -2.09 -11.70
C LEU A 82 -3.41 -0.65 -11.96
N SER A 83 -2.62 -0.11 -11.04
CA SER A 83 -2.10 1.26 -11.12
C SER A 83 -0.81 1.38 -10.30
N MET A 84 0.06 2.27 -10.76
CA MET A 84 1.27 2.70 -10.06
C MET A 84 1.27 4.21 -9.98
N ILE A 85 1.65 4.75 -8.81
CA ILE A 85 1.87 6.18 -8.62
C ILE A 85 3.32 6.34 -8.21
N PHE A 86 4.09 7.10 -8.97
CA PHE A 86 5.49 7.41 -8.67
C PHE A 86 5.59 8.79 -8.05
N TYR A 87 6.49 8.96 -7.09
CA TYR A 87 6.60 10.19 -6.30
C TYR A 87 8.04 10.68 -6.25
N LYS A 88 8.22 11.99 -6.40
CA LYS A 88 9.54 12.65 -6.32
C LYS A 88 10.08 12.80 -4.89
N GLN A 89 9.33 12.38 -3.87
CA GLN A 89 9.79 12.33 -2.48
C GLN A 89 9.48 10.97 -1.82
N PRO A 90 10.18 10.63 -0.72
CA PRO A 90 9.92 9.40 0.03
C PRO A 90 8.49 9.31 0.55
N MET A 91 8.03 8.08 0.77
CA MET A 91 6.76 7.77 1.44
C MET A 91 5.52 8.43 0.81
N GLY A 92 5.43 8.44 -0.52
CA GLY A 92 4.23 8.87 -1.25
C GLY A 92 4.00 10.39 -1.24
N LYS A 93 5.07 11.18 -1.16
CA LYS A 93 4.99 12.65 -1.02
C LYS A 93 5.51 13.39 -2.25
N GLY A 94 5.17 14.66 -2.34
CA GLY A 94 5.64 15.55 -3.40
C GLY A 94 4.88 15.37 -4.71
N GLU A 95 5.50 15.82 -5.80
CA GLU A 95 4.98 15.66 -7.15
C GLU A 95 4.88 14.17 -7.50
N SER A 96 3.83 13.82 -8.23
CA SER A 96 3.57 12.44 -8.61
C SER A 96 3.05 12.27 -10.03
N GLU A 97 3.33 11.10 -10.58
CA GLU A 97 2.82 10.65 -11.88
C GLU A 97 2.17 9.28 -11.74
N THR A 98 1.02 9.11 -12.38
CA THR A 98 0.27 7.84 -12.38
C THR A 98 0.47 7.11 -13.69
N TYR A 99 0.82 5.84 -13.58
CA TYR A 99 0.94 4.90 -14.69
C TYR A 99 0.01 3.70 -14.47
N ASN A 100 -0.77 3.36 -15.50
CA ASN A 100 -1.64 2.18 -15.48
C ASN A 100 -1.07 1.13 -16.43
N PRO A 101 -0.36 0.11 -15.91
CA PRO A 101 0.17 -0.96 -16.76
C PRO A 101 -0.96 -1.80 -17.37
N PRO A 102 -0.68 -2.52 -18.47
CA PRO A 102 -1.55 -3.59 -18.91
C PRO A 102 -1.84 -4.57 -17.75
N PRO A 103 -3.12 -4.94 -17.53
CA PRO A 103 -3.52 -5.76 -16.40
C PRO A 103 -3.07 -7.23 -16.60
N GLU A 104 -1.82 -7.53 -16.26
CA GLU A 104 -1.22 -8.87 -16.36
C GLU A 104 -1.11 -9.55 -14.99
N TRP A 105 -1.31 -10.87 -14.98
CA TRP A 105 -1.16 -11.68 -13.78
C TRP A 105 0.30 -12.04 -13.57
N ASP A 106 0.78 -11.82 -12.35
CA ASP A 106 2.09 -12.22 -11.85
C ASP A 106 1.92 -13.23 -10.70
N TYR A 107 2.95 -14.04 -10.49
CA TYR A 107 3.00 -15.12 -9.50
C TYR A 107 4.17 -14.85 -8.54
N PRO A 108 3.97 -14.04 -7.49
CA PRO A 108 5.03 -13.64 -6.59
C PRO A 108 5.68 -14.85 -5.92
N ALA A 109 7.00 -14.96 -6.01
CA ALA A 109 7.72 -16.04 -5.36
C ALA A 109 7.49 -16.02 -3.84
N PRO A 110 7.33 -17.19 -3.18
CA PRO A 110 7.30 -17.27 -1.73
C PRO A 110 8.54 -16.60 -1.12
N GLY A 111 8.32 -15.69 -0.15
CA GLY A 111 9.40 -14.95 0.50
C GLY A 111 9.84 -13.65 -0.20
N SER A 112 9.41 -13.39 -1.44
CA SER A 112 9.53 -12.05 -2.02
C SER A 112 8.67 -11.05 -1.22
N LEU A 113 9.05 -9.78 -1.18
CA LEU A 113 8.25 -8.78 -0.44
C LEU A 113 6.80 -8.72 -0.94
N LEU A 114 6.58 -8.81 -2.25
CA LEU A 114 5.24 -8.86 -2.81
C LEU A 114 4.49 -10.12 -2.33
N GLY A 115 5.11 -11.30 -2.41
CA GLY A 115 4.50 -12.54 -1.94
C GLY A 115 4.21 -12.56 -0.43
N VAL A 116 5.12 -12.02 0.39
CA VAL A 116 4.92 -11.88 1.85
C VAL A 116 3.73 -10.96 2.13
N THR A 117 3.66 -9.80 1.48
CA THR A 117 2.55 -8.86 1.63
C THR A 117 1.22 -9.46 1.16
N THR A 118 1.20 -10.12 0.00
CA THR A 118 0.00 -10.79 -0.52
C THR A 118 -0.49 -11.86 0.46
N ASN A 119 0.41 -12.71 0.95
CA ASN A 119 0.06 -13.73 1.94
C ASN A 119 -0.49 -13.13 3.23
N TYR A 120 0.09 -12.01 3.69
CA TYR A 120 -0.40 -11.33 4.88
C TYR A 120 -1.84 -10.81 4.66
N VAL A 121 -2.08 -10.09 3.57
CA VAL A 121 -3.41 -9.56 3.22
C VAL A 121 -4.43 -10.69 3.10
N CYS A 122 -4.09 -11.77 2.41
CA CYS A 122 -4.97 -12.93 2.25
C CYS A 122 -5.27 -13.62 3.59
N ASN A 123 -4.29 -13.76 4.48
CA ASN A 123 -4.50 -14.40 5.78
C ASN A 123 -5.27 -13.51 6.76
N TYR A 124 -5.08 -12.19 6.71
CA TYR A 124 -5.82 -11.24 7.54
C TYR A 124 -7.33 -11.37 7.32
N LEU A 125 -7.77 -11.42 6.05
CA LEU A 125 -9.17 -11.59 5.69
C LEU A 125 -9.77 -12.93 6.16
N ASN A 126 -8.95 -13.98 6.23
CA ASN A 126 -9.39 -15.31 6.69
C ASN A 126 -9.50 -15.43 8.23
N GLN A 127 -9.04 -14.43 9.00
CA GLN A 127 -9.13 -14.43 10.47
C GLN A 127 -10.38 -13.71 11.00
N ASP A 128 -10.97 -12.83 10.18
CA ASP A 128 -12.17 -12.05 10.51
C ASP A 128 -13.45 -12.59 9.83
N GLY A 129 -13.39 -13.80 9.24
CA GLY A 129 -14.49 -14.51 8.57
C GLY A 129 -15.11 -15.63 9.38
#